data_AF-A0A1J5IDI1-F1
#
_entry.id   AF-A0A1J5IDI1-F1
#
_cell.length_a   1.000
_cell.length_b   1.000
_cell.length_c   1.000
_cell.angle_alpha   90.00
_cell.angle_beta   90.00
_cell.angle_gamma   90.00
#
_symmetry.space_group_name_H-M   'P 1'
#
loop_
_entity.id
_entity.type
_entity.pdbx_description
1 polymer ?
#
loop_
_entity_poly.entity_id
_entity_poly.type
_entity_poly.pdbx_seq_one_letter_code
_entity_poly.pdbx_strand_id
1 'polypeptide(L)'
;MIVDAVLSQFSFFASLLLFACGAAGSLIFRKNDAAANFCGNAFAIAGSIAGLISSLLVLMFDSPFAYGMGSSLPLLSFTFKVDKLSAFFIFMISLISR
;
A
#
# COMPACT_ATOMS: atom_id res chain seq x y z
N MET A 1 -4.72 -17.46 11.27
CA MET A 1 -4.85 -17.69 9.81
C MET A 1 -5.81 -16.70 9.14
N ILE A 2 -7.09 -16.61 9.53
CA ILE A 2 -8.02 -15.58 8.96
C ILE A 2 -7.65 -14.16 9.44
N VAL A 3 -7.31 -14.01 10.73
CA VAL A 3 -6.93 -12.71 11.31
C VAL A 3 -5.66 -12.15 10.66
N ASP A 4 -4.67 -13.00 10.37
CA ASP A 4 -3.40 -12.60 9.74
C ASP A 4 -3.61 -12.11 8.29
N ALA A 5 -4.51 -12.75 7.56
CA ALA A 5 -4.86 -12.36 6.20
C ALA A 5 -5.60 -11.01 6.15
N VAL A 6 -6.57 -10.81 7.05
CA VAL A 6 -7.32 -9.54 7.17
C VAL A 6 -6.41 -8.39 7.60
N LEU A 7 -5.50 -8.66 8.54
CA LEU A 7 -4.52 -7.68 9.01
C LEU A 7 -3.54 -7.29 7.89
N SER A 8 -3.07 -8.26 7.10
CA SER A 8 -2.19 -8.01 5.93
C SER A 8 -2.90 -7.18 4.85
N GLN A 9 -4.16 -7.51 4.53
CA GLN A 9 -4.99 -6.74 3.59
C GLN A 9 -5.17 -5.28 4.03
N PHE A 10 -5.52 -5.09 5.30
CA PHE A 10 -5.70 -3.74 5.86
C PHE A 10 -4.40 -2.95 5.84
N SER A 11 -3.27 -3.59 6.17
CA SER A 11 -1.95 -2.96 6.18
C SER A 11 -1.50 -2.50 4.79
N PHE A 12 -1.79 -3.29 3.76
CA PHE A 12 -1.52 -2.94 2.37
C PHE A 12 -2.40 -1.78 1.87
N PHE A 13 -3.70 -1.81 2.17
CA PHE A 13 -4.57 -0.69 1.81
C PHE A 13 -4.22 0.60 2.57
N ALA A 14 -3.85 0.48 3.85
CA ALA A 14 -3.38 1.60 4.65
C ALA A 14 -2.10 2.20 4.05
N SER A 15 -1.14 1.39 3.59
CA SER A 15 0.08 1.91 2.96
C SER A 15 -0.21 2.65 1.65
N LEU A 16 -1.12 2.12 0.81
CA LEU A 16 -1.62 2.79 -0.39
C LEU A 16 -2.26 4.15 -0.09
N LEU A 17 -3.12 4.21 0.94
CA LEU A 17 -3.74 5.46 1.38
C LEU A 17 -2.71 6.45 1.92
N LEU A 18 -1.71 5.98 2.68
CA LEU A 18 -0.61 6.83 3.14
C LEU A 18 0.17 7.44 1.97
N PHE A 19 0.50 6.66 0.94
CA PHE A 19 1.16 7.18 -0.26
C PHE A 19 0.27 8.19 -1.01
N ALA A 20 -1.02 7.89 -1.18
CA ALA A 20 -1.97 8.80 -1.81
C ALA A 20 -2.11 10.11 -1.02
N CYS A 21 -2.20 10.03 0.31
CA CYS A 21 -2.24 11.18 1.21
C CYS A 21 -0.94 11.99 1.15
N GLY A 22 0.22 11.35 1.08
CA GLY A 22 1.50 12.03 0.90
C GLY A 22 1.60 12.80 -0.42
N ALA A 23 1.16 12.17 -1.52
CA ALA A 23 1.11 12.80 -2.83
C ALA A 23 0.11 13.98 -2.87
N ALA A 24 -1.10 13.78 -2.33
CA ALA A 24 -2.11 14.82 -2.22
C ALA A 24 -1.66 15.98 -1.31
N GLY A 25 -1.03 15.65 -0.17
CA GLY A 25 -0.47 16.62 0.76
C GLY A 25 0.63 17.47 0.10
N SER A 26 1.55 16.84 -0.61
CA SER A 26 2.59 17.56 -1.37
C SER A 26 1.98 18.51 -2.42
N LEU A 27 0.90 18.09 -3.09
CA LEU A 27 0.21 18.92 -4.08
C LEU A 27 -0.54 20.10 -3.46
N ILE A 28 -1.22 19.90 -2.33
CA ILE A 28 -1.96 20.95 -1.61
C ILE A 28 -0.99 21.99 -1.03
N PHE A 29 0.13 21.53 -0.46
CA PHE A 29 1.13 22.41 0.15
C PHE A 29 2.17 22.95 -0.83
N ARG A 30 1.98 22.82 -2.15
CA ARG A 30 2.92 23.29 -3.20
C ARG A 30 3.33 24.77 -3.07
N LYS A 31 2.55 25.59 -2.37
CA LYS A 31 2.89 27.01 -2.11
C LYS A 31 3.93 27.20 -1.01
N ASN A 32 4.18 26.19 -0.18
CA ASN A 32 5.15 26.21 0.91
C ASN A 32 6.04 24.97 0.82
N ASP A 33 7.21 25.14 0.23
CA ASP A 33 8.15 24.05 -0.05
C ASP A 33 8.55 23.25 1.19
N ALA A 34 8.69 23.91 2.35
CA ALA A 34 9.05 23.24 3.60
C ALA A 34 7.93 22.30 4.09
N ALA A 35 6.67 22.76 4.05
CA ALA A 35 5.52 21.96 4.44
C ALA A 35 5.24 20.82 3.44
N ALA A 36 5.38 21.08 2.14
CA ALA A 36 5.21 20.07 1.09
C ALA A 36 6.24 18.95 1.20
N ASN A 37 7.52 19.29 1.43
CA ASN A 37 8.59 18.30 1.61
C ASN A 37 8.40 17.50 2.90
N PHE A 38 8.07 18.16 4.02
CA PHE A 38 7.85 17.44 5.27
C PHE A 38 6.69 16.46 5.16
N CYS A 39 5.55 16.91 4.62
CA CYS A 39 4.37 16.08 4.45
C CYS A 39 4.65 14.93 3.47
N GLY A 40 5.18 15.24 2.28
CA GLY A 40 5.53 14.24 1.27
C GLY A 40 6.49 13.18 1.81
N ASN A 41 7.60 13.60 2.44
CA ASN A 41 8.60 12.67 2.95
C ASN A 41 8.09 11.85 4.14
N ALA A 42 7.36 12.45 5.08
CA ALA A 42 6.82 11.73 6.24
C ALA A 42 5.84 10.63 5.79
N PHE A 43 4.92 10.95 4.87
CA PHE A 43 3.98 9.98 4.33
C PHE A 43 4.66 8.95 3.42
N ALA A 44 5.66 9.32 2.63
CA ALA A 44 6.43 8.39 1.80
C ALA A 44 7.22 7.39 2.66
N ILE A 45 7.89 7.86 3.73
CA ILE A 45 8.60 7.01 4.68
C ILE A 45 7.63 6.03 5.35
N ALA A 46 6.52 6.53 5.89
CA ALA A 46 5.55 5.70 6.59
C ALA A 46 4.87 4.70 5.64
N GLY A 47 4.51 5.12 4.42
CA GLY A 47 3.98 4.25 3.36
C GLY A 47 4.99 3.17 2.95
N SER A 48 6.26 3.53 2.79
CA SER A 48 7.33 2.58 2.43
C SER A 48 7.56 1.52 3.50
N ILE A 49 7.60 1.92 4.79
CA ILE A 49 7.74 0.97 5.91
C ILE A 49 6.54 0.02 5.94
N ALA A 50 5.32 0.54 5.83
CA ALA A 50 4.12 -0.29 5.83
C ALA A 50 4.07 -1.25 4.62
N GLY A 51 4.46 -0.78 3.42
CA GLY A 51 4.56 -1.59 2.21
C GLY A 51 5.62 -2.69 2.31
N LEU A 52 6.80 -2.39 2.87
CA LEU A 52 7.85 -3.38 3.14
C LEU A 52 7.39 -4.45 4.12
N ILE A 53 6.77 -4.07 5.24
CA ILE A 53 6.27 -5.04 6.23
C ILE A 53 5.20 -5.93 5.61
N SER A 54 4.22 -5.36 4.90
CA SER A 54 3.13 -6.12 4.29
C SER A 54 3.63 -7.09 3.21
N SER A 55 4.53 -6.65 2.33
CA SER A 55 5.11 -7.51 1.28
C SER A 55 6.01 -8.61 1.86
N LEU A 56 6.81 -8.31 2.89
CA LEU A 56 7.65 -9.29 3.57
C LEU A 56 6.82 -10.40 4.22
N LEU A 57 5.69 -10.06 4.84
CA LEU A 57 4.79 -11.06 5.42
C LEU A 57 4.25 -12.04 4.36
N VAL A 58 3.85 -11.55 3.19
CA VAL A 58 3.39 -12.43 2.09
C VAL A 58 4.52 -13.33 1.58
N LEU A 59 5.73 -12.79 1.45
CA LEU A 59 6.89 -13.56 1.00
C LEU A 59 7.30 -14.66 2.01
N MET A 60 7.23 -14.38 3.31
CA MET A 60 7.63 -15.32 4.37
C MET A 60 6.57 -16.40 4.66
N PHE A 61 5.30 -16.04 4.68
CA PHE A 61 4.22 -16.95 5.12
C PHE A 61 3.47 -17.64 3.97
N ASP A 62 3.82 -17.34 2.71
CA ASP A 62 3.19 -17.89 1.50
C ASP A 62 1.66 -17.82 1.49
N SER A 63 1.11 -16.80 2.16
CA SER A 63 -0.32 -16.59 2.29
C SER A 63 -0.71 -15.42 1.37
N PRO A 64 -1.10 -15.70 0.11
CA PRO A 64 -1.54 -14.66 -0.80
C PRO A 64 -2.85 -14.05 -0.28
N PHE A 65 -2.97 -12.74 -0.36
CA PHE A 65 -4.23 -12.07 0.00
C PHE A 65 -5.00 -11.67 -1.25
N ALA A 66 -6.32 -11.87 -1.21
CA ALA A 66 -7.24 -11.49 -2.27
C ALA A 66 -8.38 -10.65 -1.69
N TYR A 67 -8.50 -9.42 -2.18
CA TYR A 67 -9.61 -8.53 -1.87
C TYR A 67 -10.54 -8.47 -3.09
N GLY A 68 -11.76 -8.97 -2.93
CA GLY A 68 -12.81 -8.84 -3.93
C GLY A 68 -13.75 -7.71 -3.56
N MET A 69 -13.86 -6.70 -4.42
CA MET A 69 -14.93 -5.71 -4.30
C MET A 69 -16.15 -6.25 -5.04
N GLY A 70 -17.09 -6.81 -4.27
CA GLY A 70 -18.36 -7.31 -4.81
C GLY A 70 -19.18 -6.15 -5.37
N SER A 71 -19.51 -6.23 -6.66
CA SER A 71 -20.40 -5.29 -7.34
C SER A 71 -21.73 -5.98 -7.65
N SER A 72 -22.83 -5.22 -7.61
CA SER A 72 -24.14 -5.68 -8.07
C SER A 72 -24.20 -5.93 -9.59
N LEU A 73 -23.19 -5.45 -10.33
CA LEU A 73 -23.00 -5.72 -11.76
C LEU A 73 -21.95 -6.84 -11.94
N PRO A 74 -22.32 -8.03 -12.46
CA PRO A 74 -21.40 -9.18 -12.56
C PRO A 74 -20.21 -8.97 -13.51
N LEU A 75 -20.30 -7.99 -14.43
CA LEU A 75 -19.19 -7.61 -15.31
C LEU A 75 -18.20 -6.62 -14.65
N LEU A 76 -18.54 -6.05 -13.49
CA LEU A 76 -17.77 -5.01 -12.81
C LEU A 76 -17.24 -5.47 -11.44
N SER A 77 -16.91 -6.76 -11.32
CA SER A 77 -16.24 -7.29 -10.13
C SER A 77 -14.74 -7.04 -10.21
N PHE A 78 -14.20 -6.20 -9.32
CA PHE A 78 -12.76 -6.00 -9.21
C PHE A 78 -12.19 -6.92 -8.14
N THR A 79 -11.19 -7.73 -8.51
CA THR A 79 -10.47 -8.56 -7.55
C THR A 79 -9.01 -8.17 -7.54
N PHE A 80 -8.54 -7.73 -6.39
CA PHE A 80 -7.15 -7.38 -6.15
C PHE A 80 -6.49 -8.55 -5.43
N LYS A 81 -5.63 -9.29 -6.14
CA LYS A 81 -4.88 -10.41 -5.59
C LYS A 81 -3.41 -10.05 -5.51
N VAL A 82 -2.81 -10.21 -4.33
CA VAL A 82 -1.37 -10.10 -4.13
C VAL A 82 -0.83 -11.48 -3.84
N ASP A 83 -0.24 -12.05 -4.87
CA ASP A 83 0.56 -13.26 -4.84
C ASP A 83 2.04 -12.92 -4.56
N LYS A 84 2.89 -13.94 -4.42
CA LYS A 84 4.33 -13.78 -4.15
C LYS A 84 5.04 -12.87 -5.16
N LEU A 85 4.68 -12.94 -6.45
CA LEU A 85 5.33 -12.11 -7.48
C LEU A 85 4.95 -10.63 -7.29
N SER A 86 3.65 -10.37 -7.09
CA SER A 86 3.15 -9.03 -6.78
C SER A 86 3.77 -8.46 -5.50
N ALA A 87 3.87 -9.28 -4.45
CA ALA A 87 4.50 -8.90 -3.19
C ALA A 87 5.99 -8.54 -3.38
N PHE A 88 6.73 -9.29 -4.19
CA PHE A 88 8.12 -8.96 -4.53
C PHE A 88 8.25 -7.59 -5.21
N PHE A 89 7.37 -7.27 -6.16
CA PHE A 89 7.39 -5.95 -6.79
C PHE A 89 7.04 -4.82 -5.82
N ILE A 90 6.04 -5.02 -4.95
CA ILE A 90 5.68 -4.05 -3.91
C ILE A 90 6.86 -3.82 -2.95
N PHE A 91 7.56 -4.88 -2.57
CA PHE A 91 8.78 -4.80 -1.76
C PHE A 91 9.85 -3.94 -2.43
N MET A 92 10.14 -4.21 -3.71
CA MET A 92 11.14 -3.47 -4.47
C MET A 92 10.77 -1.99 -4.64
N ILE A 93 9.52 -1.69 -5.01
CA ILE A 93 9.05 -0.30 -5.16
C ILE A 93 9.12 0.44 -3.83
N SER A 94 8.71 -0.19 -2.73
CA SER A 94 8.79 0.41 -1.38
C SER A 94 10.23 0.66 -0.93
N LEU A 95 11.19 -0.14 -1.43
CA LEU A 95 12.61 0.06 -1.17
C LEU A 95 13.21 1.20 -2.00
N ILE A 96 12.72 1.38 -3.23
CA ILE A 96 13.17 2.42 -4.17
C ILE A 96 12.50 3.77 -3.92
N SER A 97 11.24 3.81 -3.45
CA SER A 97 10.47 5.08 -3.35
C SER A 97 10.90 5.99 -2.18
N ARG A 98 12.13 5.82 -1.69
CA ARG A 98 12.79 6.72 -0.74
C ARG A 98 13.86 7.55 -1.43
#